data_AF-A0A453PPG9-F1
#
_entry.id   AF-A0A453PPG9-F1
#
_cell.length_a   1.000
_cell.length_b   1.000
_cell.length_c   1.000
_cell.angle_alpha   90.00
_cell.angle_beta   90.00
_cell.angle_gamma   90.00
#
_symmetry.space_group_name_H-M   'P 1'
#
loop_
_entity.id
_entity.type
_entity.pdbx_description
1 polymer ?
#
loop_
_entity_poly.entity_id
_entity_poly.type
_entity_poly.pdbx_seq_one_letter_code
_entity_poly.pdbx_strand_id
1 'polypeptide(L)'
;MAIPANAAVSLNFPVINMEKLETGERGAAMEVIHDACKNWGFFELLNHGISHELLDEVERASKAHYAACREEQFKEFAAKTL
;
A
#
# COMPACT_ATOMS: atom_id res chain seq x y z
N MET A 1 34.07 -12.62 19.00
CA MET A 1 33.43 -11.35 18.59
C MET A 1 31.98 -11.69 18.24
N ALA A 2 31.04 -11.30 19.09
CA ALA A 2 29.63 -11.60 18.87
C ALA A 2 29.07 -10.70 17.77
N ILE A 3 28.35 -11.29 16.82
CA ILE A 3 27.57 -10.56 15.82
C ILE A 3 26.43 -9.86 16.59
N PRO A 4 26.30 -8.52 16.56
CA PRO A 4 25.15 -7.89 17.16
C PRO A 4 23.91 -8.35 16.39
N ALA A 5 22.91 -8.81 17.14
CA ALA A 5 21.62 -9.23 16.61
C ALA A 5 21.10 -8.18 15.62
N ASN A 6 20.67 -8.68 14.46
CA ASN A 6 19.90 -7.98 13.45
C ASN A 6 18.97 -6.95 14.10
N ALA A 7 19.38 -5.69 14.11
CA ALA A 7 18.46 -4.59 14.28
C ALA A 7 17.59 -4.65 13.02
N ALA A 8 16.41 -5.26 13.13
CA ALA A 8 15.35 -5.00 12.21
C ALA A 8 15.23 -3.49 12.16
N VAL A 9 15.71 -2.89 11.06
CA VAL A 9 15.46 -1.47 10.79
C VAL A 9 13.95 -1.43 10.60
N SER A 10 13.23 -1.08 11.66
CA SER A 10 11.82 -0.72 11.56
C SER A 10 11.81 0.56 10.72
N LEU A 11 11.74 0.39 9.40
CA LEU A 11 11.38 1.47 8.49
C LEU A 11 9.97 1.87 8.91
N ASN A 12 9.89 2.89 9.76
CA ASN A 12 8.69 3.34 10.43
C ASN A 12 7.89 4.21 9.46
N PHE A 13 7.45 3.61 8.34
CA PHE A 13 6.67 4.32 7.33
C PHE A 13 5.26 4.64 7.86
N PRO A 14 4.59 5.67 7.33
CA PRO A 14 3.35 6.14 7.94
C PRO A 14 2.21 5.16 7.66
N VAL A 15 1.65 4.62 8.74
CA VAL A 15 0.44 3.80 8.73
C VAL A 15 -0.64 4.57 9.49
N ILE A 16 -1.75 4.85 8.84
CA ILE A 16 -2.81 5.73 9.35
C ILE A 16 -4.08 4.92 9.54
N ASN A 17 -4.55 4.82 10.79
CA ASN A 17 -5.87 4.26 11.08
C ASN A 17 -6.94 5.34 10.86
N MET A 18 -7.78 5.15 9.84
CA MET A 18 -8.80 6.10 9.43
C MET A 18 -9.94 6.23 10.44
N GLU A 19 -10.24 5.22 11.26
CA GLU A 19 -11.26 5.32 12.31
C GLU A 19 -10.94 6.42 13.33
N LYS A 20 -9.65 6.71 13.55
CA LYS A 20 -9.24 7.78 14.46
C LYS A 20 -9.74 9.16 14.04
N LEU A 21 -10.02 9.37 12.75
CA LEU A 21 -10.57 10.62 12.23
C LEU A 21 -11.99 10.90 12.73
N GLU A 22 -12.72 9.87 13.13
CA GLU A 22 -14.08 9.95 13.66
C GLU A 22 -14.11 10.00 15.20
N THR A 23 -12.95 10.11 15.84
CA THR A 23 -12.80 10.16 17.30
C THR A 23 -12.22 11.49 17.79
N GLY A 24 -12.03 11.63 19.10
CA GLY A 24 -11.28 12.76 19.68
C GLY A 24 -9.81 12.82 19.23
N GLU A 25 -9.25 11.76 18.65
CA GLU A 25 -7.87 11.70 18.14
C GLU A 25 -7.71 12.33 16.75
N ARG A 26 -8.78 12.85 16.14
CA ARG A 26 -8.77 13.41 14.79
C ARG A 26 -7.62 14.39 14.55
N GLY A 27 -7.32 15.27 15.52
CA GLY A 27 -6.24 16.24 15.40
C GLY A 27 -4.87 15.59 15.17
N ALA A 28 -4.50 14.63 16.03
CA ALA A 28 -3.25 13.89 15.91
C ALA A 28 -3.18 13.06 14.62
N ALA A 29 -4.28 12.39 14.24
CA ALA A 29 -4.34 11.64 12.99
C ALA A 29 -4.15 12.55 11.75
N MET A 30 -4.72 13.75 11.76
CA MET A 30 -4.55 14.74 10.69
C MET A 30 -3.11 15.28 10.62
N GLU A 31 -2.42 15.44 11.76
CA GLU A 31 -0.99 15.82 11.77
C GLU A 31 -0.12 14.73 11.13
N VAL A 32 -0.39 13.45 11.41
CA VAL A 32 0.32 12.33 10.77
C VAL A 32 0.08 12.31 9.25
N ILE A 33 -1.16 12.53 8.80
CA ILE A 33 -1.48 12.63 7.37
C ILE A 33 -0.71 13.80 6.73
N HIS A 34 -0.68 14.96 7.39
CA HIS A 34 0.06 16.12 6.89
C HIS A 34 1.56 15.82 6.74
N ASP A 35 2.18 15.24 7.77
CA ASP A 35 3.59 14.87 7.76
C ASP A 35 3.91 13.84 6.67
N ALA A 36 3.09 12.79 6.55
CA ALA A 36 3.24 11.75 5.53
C ALA A 36 3.18 12.34 4.10
N CYS A 37 2.21 13.20 3.82
CA CYS A 37 2.08 13.89 2.53
C CYS A 37 3.29 14.79 2.23
N LYS A 38 3.85 15.45 3.25
CA LYS A 38 4.93 16.43 3.07
C LYS A 38 6.31 15.77 2.94
N ASN A 39 6.57 14.76 3.77
CA ASN A 39 7.93 14.25 4.00
C ASN A 39 8.15 12.83 3.45
N TRP A 40 7.09 12.02 3.33
CA TRP A 40 7.20 10.64 2.83
C TRP A 40 6.75 10.48 1.38
N GLY A 41 5.69 11.17 0.98
CA GLY A 41 5.10 11.05 -0.36
C GLY A 41 4.24 9.80 -0.56
N PHE A 42 4.15 8.92 0.44
CA PHE A 42 3.24 7.78 0.50
C PHE A 42 2.93 7.38 1.95
N PHE A 43 1.84 6.64 2.15
CA PHE A 43 1.42 6.07 3.43
C PHE A 43 0.41 4.94 3.20
N GLU A 44 0.23 4.08 4.19
CA GLU A 44 -0.80 3.05 4.20
C GLU A 44 -1.98 3.45 5.07
N LEU A 45 -3.18 3.03 4.66
CA LEU A 45 -4.41 3.27 5.41
C LEU A 45 -4.92 1.97 6.03
N LEU A 46 -5.25 2.01 7.31
CA LEU A 46 -5.99 0.96 8.01
C LEU A 46 -7.42 1.42 8.28
N ASN A 47 -8.34 0.45 8.37
CA ASN A 47 -9.76 0.67 8.69
C ASN A 47 -10.40 1.79 7.84
N HIS A 48 -10.05 1.85 6.55
CA HIS A 48 -10.52 2.88 5.60
C HIS A 48 -12.00 2.73 5.21
N GLY A 49 -12.71 1.72 5.73
CA GLY A 49 -14.14 1.51 5.50
C GLY A 49 -14.52 0.92 4.13
N ILE A 50 -13.54 0.54 3.32
CA ILE A 50 -13.79 -0.17 2.04
C ILE A 50 -13.87 -1.65 2.36
N SER A 51 -14.91 -2.35 1.89
CA SER A 51 -15.08 -3.77 2.16
C SER A 51 -13.98 -4.59 1.49
N HIS A 52 -13.55 -5.66 2.17
CA HIS A 52 -12.60 -6.61 1.61
C HIS A 52 -13.14 -7.30 0.36
N GLU A 53 -14.45 -7.62 0.33
CA GLU A 53 -15.10 -8.21 -0.85
C GLU A 53 -14.94 -7.33 -2.11
N LEU A 54 -15.04 -6.00 -1.96
CA LEU A 54 -14.84 -5.10 -3.09
C LEU A 54 -13.36 -5.07 -3.53
N LEU A 55 -12.43 -5.07 -2.58
CA LEU A 55 -10.99 -5.12 -2.90
C LEU A 55 -10.65 -6.42 -3.64
N ASP A 56 -11.17 -7.56 -3.18
CA ASP A 56 -10.99 -8.86 -3.80
C ASP A 56 -11.56 -8.89 -5.22
N GLU A 57 -12.76 -8.32 -5.43
CA GLU A 57 -13.38 -8.25 -6.75
C GLU A 57 -12.60 -7.35 -7.71
N VAL A 58 -12.13 -6.18 -7.25
CA VAL A 58 -11.29 -5.28 -8.05
C VAL A 58 -9.98 -5.95 -8.45
N GLU A 59 -9.33 -6.66 -7.52
CA GLU A 59 -8.12 -7.42 -7.80
C GLU A 59 -8.39 -8.52 -8.84
N ARG A 60 -9.45 -9.31 -8.65
CA ARG A 60 -9.85 -10.38 -9.56
C ARG A 60 -10.14 -9.85 -10.96
N ALA A 61 -10.96 -8.81 -11.07
CA ALA A 61 -11.32 -8.21 -12.35
C ALA A 61 -10.09 -7.63 -13.07
N SER A 62 -9.21 -6.94 -12.34
CA SER A 62 -7.97 -6.38 -12.89
C SER A 62 -7.04 -7.46 -13.44
N LYS A 63 -6.84 -8.54 -12.68
CA LYS A 63 -6.03 -9.70 -13.11
C LYS A 63 -6.64 -10.40 -14.31
N ALA A 64 -7.94 -10.64 -14.31
CA ALA A 64 -8.65 -11.28 -15.42
C ALA A 64 -8.54 -10.45 -16.71
N HIS A 65 -8.70 -9.12 -16.61
CA HIS A 65 -8.54 -8.22 -17.75
C HIS A 65 -7.10 -8.21 -18.28
N TYR A 66 -6.10 -8.15 -17.39
CA TYR A 66 -4.70 -8.21 -17.79
C TYR A 66 -4.38 -9.51 -18.54
N ALA A 67 -4.80 -10.66 -17.98
CA ALA A 67 -4.60 -11.97 -18.59
C ALA A 67 -5.25 -12.06 -19.98
N ALA A 68 -6.50 -11.60 -20.12
CA ALA A 68 -7.23 -11.66 -21.37
C ALA A 68 -6.70 -10.71 -22.46
N CYS A 69 -6.20 -9.52 -22.08
CA CYS A 69 -5.97 -8.44 -23.04
C CYS A 69 -4.50 -8.04 -23.22
N ARG A 70 -3.64 -8.27 -22.22
CA ARG A 70 -2.29 -7.68 -22.19
C ARG A 70 -1.17 -8.69 -21.97
N GLU A 71 -1.46 -9.82 -21.34
CA GLU A 71 -0.44 -10.76 -20.90
C GLU A 71 0.37 -11.34 -22.07
N GLU A 72 -0.28 -11.74 -23.17
CA GLU A 72 0.43 -12.31 -24.32
C GLU A 72 1.33 -11.27 -25.00
N GLN A 73 0.82 -10.06 -25.21
CA GLN A 73 1.60 -8.95 -25.78
C GLN A 73 2.80 -8.61 -24.90
N PHE A 74 2.61 -8.62 -23.58
CA PHE A 74 3.69 -8.40 -22.64
C PHE A 74 4.75 -9.51 -22.70
N LYS A 75 4.34 -10.78 -22.75
CA LYS A 75 5.26 -11.93 -22.89
C LYS A 75 6.07 -11.84 -24.19
N GLU A 76 5.42 -11.53 -25.31
CA GLU A 76 6.10 -11.33 -26.58
C GLU A 76 7.10 -10.17 -26.52
N PHE A 77 6.71 -9.04 -25.93
CA PHE A 77 7.60 -7.88 -25.76
C PHE A 77 8.81 -8.23 -24.89
N ALA A 78 8.57 -8.87 -23.75
CA ALA A 78 9.60 -9.30 -22.81
C ALA A 78 10.60 -10.24 -23.49
N ALA A 79 10.12 -11.26 -24.20
CA ALA A 79 10.98 -12.21 -24.92
C ALA A 79 11.83 -11.56 -26.04
N LYS A 80 11.38 -10.42 -26.59
CA LYS A 80 12.10 -9.69 -27.65
C LYS A 80 13.09 -8.65 -27.12
N THR A 81 12.90 -8.14 -25.90
CA THR A 81 13.55 -6.91 -25.43
C THR A 81 14.34 -7.06 -24.13
N LEU A 82 13.98 -8.04 -23.29
CA LEU A 82 14.63 -8.35 -22.02
C LEU A 82 15.50 -9.60 -22.17
#